data_AF-A0AAJ3E396-F1
#
_entry.id   AF-A0AAJ3E396-F1
#
_cell.length_a   1.000
_cell.length_b   1.000
_cell.length_c   1.000
_cell.angle_alpha   90.00
_cell.angle_beta   90.00
_cell.angle_gamma   90.00
#
_symmetry.space_group_name_H-M   'P 1'
#
loop_
_entity.id
_entity.type
_entity.pdbx_description
1 polymer ?
#
loop_
_entity_poly.entity_id
_entity_poly.type
_entity_poly.pdbx_seq_one_letter_code
_entity_poly.pdbx_strand_id
1 'polypeptide(L)'
;MQTLISNISNRIRQVYQRAEGFIEDEREFPLSQVFLNATFQRFVTDNVDALKDLHADLHEDWLRLYATLDYKGLIVTLSVDLKLVQMELNKTTQLIVFEQISDTQLIEAKYPNMLYKLGVRFGLFFYQRILHKDPLGMILEKLGVIKVIDDLLYLDLNRWLGKSRSVIDTLGKVHVNHAVLREAELVVIGNVNLAALFRKLSQDQEENWDEDEMDDNRVTPIKQKDPS
;
A
#
# COMPACT_ATOMS: atom_id res chain seq x y z
N MET A 1 37.32 10.64 12.24
CA MET A 1 36.24 9.68 11.91
C MET A 1 34.90 10.40 12.02
N GLN A 2 34.41 10.97 10.92
CA GLN A 2 33.16 11.75 10.83
C GLN A 2 32.53 11.56 9.43
N THR A 3 32.23 10.31 9.05
CA THR A 3 31.85 9.99 7.65
C THR A 3 30.58 9.15 7.51
N LEU A 4 29.73 9.05 8.55
CA LEU A 4 28.48 8.29 8.47
C LEU A 4 27.21 9.15 8.57
N ILE A 5 27.29 10.38 9.12
CA ILE A 5 26.13 11.28 9.26
C ILE A 5 25.92 12.15 8.00
N SER A 6 26.96 12.36 7.18
CA SER A 6 26.91 13.25 6.01
C SER A 6 26.18 12.66 4.79
N ASN A 7 26.10 11.34 4.67
CA ASN A 7 25.50 10.70 3.49
C ASN A 7 23.97 10.63 3.58
N ILE A 8 23.42 10.61 4.79
CA ILE A 8 21.98 10.69 5.03
C ILE A 8 21.49 12.14 4.86
N SER A 9 22.24 13.13 5.38
CA SER A 9 21.87 14.54 5.29
C SER A 9 21.85 15.07 3.86
N ASN A 10 22.77 14.61 3.00
CA ASN A 10 22.84 15.05 1.61
C ASN A 10 21.70 14.47 0.75
N ARG A 11 21.22 13.26 1.08
CA ARG A 11 20.09 12.64 0.38
C ARG A 11 18.75 13.26 0.79
N ILE A 12 18.61 13.62 2.08
CA ILE A 12 17.46 14.39 2.58
C ILE A 12 17.43 15.79 1.92
N ARG A 13 18.58 16.49 1.84
CA ARG A 13 18.66 17.80 1.17
C ARG A 13 18.35 17.76 -0.33
N GLN A 14 18.69 16.67 -1.03
CA GLN A 14 18.38 16.52 -2.45
C GLN A 14 16.88 16.32 -2.72
N VAL A 15 16.12 15.79 -1.77
CA VAL A 15 14.66 15.71 -1.86
C VAL A 15 14.04 17.11 -1.70
N TYR A 16 14.55 17.92 -0.76
CA TYR A 16 14.12 19.31 -0.57
C TYR A 16 14.46 20.24 -1.76
N GLN A 17 15.64 20.07 -2.39
CA GLN A 17 16.04 20.92 -3.53
C GLN A 17 15.35 20.56 -4.85
N ARG A 18 14.73 19.38 -4.98
CA ARG A 18 13.89 19.03 -6.14
C ARG A 18 12.47 19.62 -6.04
N ALA A 19 12.10 20.21 -4.92
CA ALA A 19 10.80 20.84 -4.71
C ALA A 19 10.72 22.30 -5.19
N GLU A 20 11.83 22.94 -5.57
CA GLU A 20 11.85 24.35 -6.02
C GLU A 20 11.16 24.62 -7.38
N GLY A 21 10.70 23.58 -8.09
CA GLY A 21 10.10 23.70 -9.43
C GLY A 21 8.57 23.61 -9.52
N PHE A 22 7.86 23.36 -8.41
CA PHE A 22 6.41 23.17 -8.42
C PHE A 22 5.77 24.03 -7.32
N ILE A 23 5.15 25.14 -7.71
CA ILE A 23 4.14 25.79 -6.87
C ILE A 23 2.88 24.92 -7.00
N GLU A 24 2.84 23.83 -6.24
CA GLU A 24 1.68 22.95 -6.11
C GLU A 24 1.34 22.88 -4.62
N ASP A 25 0.09 23.23 -4.25
CA ASP A 25 -0.38 23.14 -2.87
C ASP A 25 -0.20 21.70 -2.36
N GLU A 26 0.58 21.50 -1.31
CA GLU A 26 0.59 20.24 -0.58
C GLU A 26 -0.81 19.97 -0.01
N ARG A 27 -1.33 18.77 -0.25
CA ARG A 27 -2.65 18.36 0.22
C ARG A 27 -2.53 17.08 1.06
N GLU A 28 -3.28 17.08 2.15
CA GLU A 28 -3.48 15.89 2.98
C GLU A 28 -4.65 15.07 2.41
N PHE A 29 -4.39 13.79 2.17
CA PHE A 29 -5.38 12.80 1.73
C PHE A 29 -5.46 11.70 2.79
N PRO A 30 -6.47 11.74 3.67
CA PRO A 30 -6.69 10.66 4.62
C PRO A 30 -7.17 9.41 3.88
N LEU A 31 -6.44 8.31 4.03
CA LEU A 31 -6.82 6.98 3.55
C LEU A 31 -7.27 6.15 4.75
N SER A 32 -8.48 5.60 4.69
CA SER A 32 -8.97 4.74 5.76
C SER A 32 -8.20 3.41 5.82
N GLN A 33 -8.09 2.84 7.02
CA GLN A 33 -7.55 1.49 7.22
C GLN A 33 -8.25 0.46 6.33
N VAL A 34 -9.57 0.57 6.16
CA VAL A 34 -10.34 -0.32 5.27
C VAL A 34 -9.84 -0.23 3.83
N PHE A 35 -9.56 0.97 3.34
CA PHE A 35 -9.02 1.18 2.00
C PHE A 35 -7.60 0.63 1.86
N LEU A 36 -6.74 0.86 2.87
CA LEU A 36 -5.40 0.30 2.91
C LEU A 36 -5.43 -1.23 2.86
N ASN A 37 -6.27 -1.87 3.67
CA ASN A 37 -6.39 -3.32 3.73
C ASN A 37 -6.98 -3.90 2.43
N ALA A 38 -7.95 -3.22 1.81
CA ALA A 38 -8.44 -3.61 0.49
C ALA A 38 -7.33 -3.52 -0.59
N THR A 39 -6.43 -2.55 -0.45
CA THR A 39 -5.26 -2.40 -1.33
C THR A 39 -4.27 -3.55 -1.13
N PHE A 40 -3.96 -3.92 0.12
CA PHE A 40 -3.13 -5.09 0.41
C PHE A 40 -3.73 -6.38 -0.11
N GLN A 41 -5.03 -6.58 0.04
CA GLN A 41 -5.71 -7.74 -0.52
C GLN A 41 -5.52 -7.81 -2.04
N ARG A 42 -5.91 -6.75 -2.75
CA ARG A 42 -5.92 -6.71 -4.22
C ARG A 42 -4.53 -6.86 -4.84
N PHE A 43 -3.52 -6.25 -4.23
CA PHE A 43 -2.19 -6.15 -4.83
C PHE A 43 -1.19 -7.14 -4.26
N VAL A 44 -1.33 -7.56 -3.00
CA VAL A 44 -0.37 -8.46 -2.35
C VAL A 44 -0.98 -9.84 -2.14
N THR A 45 -2.03 -9.95 -1.32
CA THR A 45 -2.63 -11.23 -0.93
C THR A 45 -3.13 -12.03 -2.14
N ASP A 46 -3.91 -11.41 -3.03
CA ASP A 46 -4.46 -12.05 -4.23
C ASP A 46 -3.38 -12.45 -5.26
N ASN A 47 -2.15 -11.94 -5.10
CA ASN A 47 -1.04 -12.19 -6.01
C ASN A 47 0.03 -13.13 -5.42
N VAL A 48 -0.12 -13.59 -4.17
CA VAL A 48 0.85 -14.42 -3.47
C VAL A 48 0.15 -15.63 -2.85
N ASP A 49 0.23 -16.78 -3.53
CA ASP A 49 -0.50 -18.02 -3.14
C ASP A 49 -0.27 -18.46 -1.67
N ALA A 50 0.93 -18.22 -1.13
CA ALA A 50 1.28 -18.60 0.23
C ALA A 50 0.74 -17.64 1.30
N LEU A 51 0.24 -16.47 0.91
CA LEU A 51 -0.26 -15.42 1.80
C LEU A 51 -1.79 -15.40 1.71
N LYS A 52 -2.44 -15.95 2.74
CA LYS A 52 -3.91 -16.03 2.80
C LYS A 52 -4.57 -14.73 3.21
N ASP A 53 -3.89 -13.95 4.03
CA ASP A 53 -4.40 -12.70 4.56
C ASP A 53 -3.22 -11.78 4.89
N LEU A 54 -3.40 -10.49 4.59
CA LEU A 54 -2.46 -9.42 4.90
C LEU A 54 -3.26 -8.15 5.18
N HIS A 55 -3.23 -7.69 6.42
CA HIS A 55 -3.91 -6.47 6.83
C HIS A 55 -3.09 -5.71 7.87
N ALA A 56 -3.36 -4.42 7.98
CA ALA A 56 -2.79 -3.55 8.99
C ALA A 56 -3.89 -2.98 9.88
N ASP A 57 -3.57 -2.89 11.17
CA ASP A 57 -4.27 -2.04 12.13
C ASP A 57 -3.47 -0.75 12.30
N LEU A 58 -4.11 0.38 12.01
CA LEU A 58 -3.47 1.70 12.04
C LEU A 58 -3.69 2.35 13.39
N HIS A 59 -2.58 2.69 14.04
CA HIS A 59 -2.54 3.43 15.29
C HIS A 59 -1.85 4.78 15.09
N GLU A 60 -1.90 5.63 16.11
CA GLU A 60 -1.12 6.86 16.13
C GLU A 60 0.40 6.54 16.07
N ASP A 61 1.09 7.04 15.03
CA ASP A 61 2.53 6.89 14.77
C ASP A 61 3.07 5.48 14.46
N TRP A 62 2.26 4.43 14.52
CA TRP A 62 2.66 3.06 14.19
C TRP A 62 1.49 2.25 13.65
N LEU A 63 1.80 1.11 13.04
CA LEU A 63 0.79 0.15 12.59
C LEU A 63 1.18 -1.26 13.02
N ARG A 64 0.19 -2.10 13.27
CA ARG A 64 0.40 -3.54 13.42
C ARG A 64 0.08 -4.21 12.11
N LEU A 65 1.06 -4.89 11.53
CA LEU A 65 0.87 -5.70 10.34
C LEU A 65 0.59 -7.15 10.75
N TYR A 66 -0.48 -7.73 10.22
CA TYR A 66 -0.81 -9.15 10.37
C TYR A 66 -0.65 -9.86 9.03
N ALA A 67 -0.01 -11.02 9.07
CA ALA A 67 0.17 -11.87 7.90
C ALA A 67 -0.21 -13.30 8.25
N THR A 68 -1.18 -13.85 7.51
CA THR A 68 -1.53 -15.28 7.61
C THR A 68 -0.94 -16.02 6.42
N LEU A 69 -0.09 -16.99 6.72
CA LEU A 69 0.62 -17.80 5.74
C LEU A 69 0.03 -19.21 5.71
N ASP A 70 -0.14 -19.79 4.53
CA ASP A 70 -0.44 -21.21 4.37
C ASP A 70 0.62 -21.89 3.51
N TYR A 71 1.28 -22.88 4.09
CA TYR A 71 2.21 -23.72 3.36
C TYR A 71 2.08 -25.19 3.77
N LYS A 72 1.62 -26.03 2.84
CA LYS A 72 1.52 -27.49 3.03
C LYS A 72 0.77 -27.90 4.30
N GLY A 73 -0.33 -27.19 4.62
CA GLY A 73 -1.18 -27.47 5.78
C GLY A 73 -0.65 -26.89 7.11
N LEU A 74 0.47 -26.16 7.08
CA LEU A 74 0.89 -25.26 8.14
C LEU A 74 0.23 -23.90 7.88
N ILE A 75 -0.70 -23.50 8.75
CA ILE A 75 -1.29 -22.16 8.74
C ILE A 75 -0.73 -21.39 9.92
N VAL A 76 -0.12 -20.25 9.67
CA VAL A 76 0.54 -19.44 10.70
C VAL A 76 0.13 -17.99 10.53
N THR A 77 -0.38 -17.39 11.60
CA THR A 77 -0.69 -15.96 11.68
C THR A 77 0.37 -15.29 12.53
N LEU A 78 1.10 -14.37 11.89
CA LEU A 78 2.15 -13.56 12.47
C LEU A 78 1.68 -12.13 12.60
N SER A 79 2.14 -11.41 13.62
CA SER A 79 1.98 -9.97 13.72
C SER A 79 3.30 -9.28 14.02
N VAL A 80 3.45 -8.04 13.58
CA VAL A 80 4.62 -7.21 13.88
C VAL A 80 4.20 -5.75 13.96
N ASP A 81 4.79 -4.99 14.88
CA ASP A 81 4.54 -3.54 14.98
C ASP A 81 5.61 -2.80 14.19
N LEU A 82 5.14 -1.92 13.30
CA LEU A 82 5.94 -1.19 12.33
C LEU A 82 5.69 0.31 12.47
N LYS A 83 6.74 1.09 12.33
CA LYS A 83 6.70 2.54 12.21
C LYS A 83 6.92 2.95 10.77
N LEU A 84 6.06 3.82 10.24
CA LEU A 84 6.25 4.38 8.92
C LEU A 84 7.41 5.39 8.94
N VAL A 85 8.46 5.12 8.17
CA VAL A 85 9.64 5.99 8.07
C VAL A 85 9.51 6.92 6.88
N GLN A 86 9.11 6.35 5.73
CA GLN A 86 9.01 7.09 4.48
C GLN A 86 7.95 6.47 3.58
N MET A 87 7.24 7.32 2.84
CA MET A 87 6.35 6.90 1.77
C MET A 87 6.55 7.81 0.56
N GLU A 88 6.85 7.21 -0.58
CA GLU A 88 7.02 7.90 -1.85
C GLU A 88 6.15 7.19 -2.90
N LEU A 89 5.11 7.88 -3.39
CA LEU A 89 4.26 7.39 -4.47
C LEU A 89 4.21 8.43 -5.58
N ASN A 90 4.81 8.12 -6.72
CA ASN A 90 4.76 8.90 -7.94
C ASN A 90 4.74 7.95 -9.14
N LYS A 91 4.75 8.47 -10.37
CA LYS A 91 4.69 7.65 -11.59
C LYS A 91 5.78 6.58 -11.71
N THR A 92 6.97 6.83 -11.17
CA THR A 92 8.15 5.95 -11.35
C THR A 92 8.49 5.15 -10.10
N THR A 93 8.08 5.63 -8.94
CA THR A 93 8.47 5.11 -7.63
C THR A 93 7.21 4.93 -6.80
N GLN A 94 6.91 3.69 -6.41
CA GLN A 94 5.91 3.39 -5.41
C GLN A 94 6.57 2.62 -4.27
N LEU A 95 7.14 3.34 -3.32
CA LEU A 95 7.94 2.80 -2.25
C LEU A 95 7.37 3.21 -0.89
N ILE A 96 7.22 2.23 -0.01
CA ILE A 96 6.90 2.46 1.40
C ILE A 96 8.01 1.81 2.24
N VAL A 97 8.51 2.56 3.22
CA VAL A 97 9.61 2.12 4.09
C VAL A 97 9.11 2.10 5.53
N PHE A 98 9.23 0.94 6.15
CA PHE A 98 8.88 0.74 7.55
C PHE A 98 10.12 0.42 8.38
N GLU A 99 10.18 0.98 9.58
CA GLU A 99 11.08 0.56 10.65
C GLU A 99 10.31 -0.39 11.56
N GLN A 100 10.92 -1.50 11.91
CA GLN A 100 10.31 -2.43 12.84
C GLN A 100 10.56 -1.99 14.28
N ILE A 101 9.50 -1.93 15.09
CA ILE A 101 9.59 -1.48 16.48
C ILE A 101 9.29 -2.59 17.51
N SER A 102 8.76 -3.74 17.09
CA SER A 102 8.56 -4.91 17.95
C SER A 102 8.96 -6.21 17.27
N ASP A 103 9.28 -7.25 18.05
CA ASP A 103 9.55 -8.59 17.52
C ASP A 103 8.30 -9.20 16.89
N THR A 104 8.45 -9.95 15.79
CA THR A 104 7.33 -10.73 15.22
C THR A 104 6.71 -11.64 16.28
N GLN A 105 5.40 -11.51 16.50
CA GLN A 105 4.65 -12.36 17.40
C GLN A 105 3.90 -13.44 16.63
N LEU A 106 3.85 -14.64 17.23
CA LEU A 106 3.02 -15.72 16.73
C LEU A 106 1.63 -15.61 17.38
N ILE A 107 0.64 -15.15 16.62
CA ILE A 107 -0.73 -15.00 17.10
C ILE A 107 -1.44 -16.34 17.10
N GLU A 108 -1.41 -17.04 15.97
CA GLU A 108 -2.05 -18.33 15.82
C GLU A 108 -1.21 -19.25 14.94
N ALA A 109 -1.24 -20.56 15.24
CA ALA A 109 -0.69 -21.54 14.33
C ALA A 109 -1.45 -22.86 14.39
N LYS A 110 -1.84 -23.33 13.21
CA LYS A 110 -2.35 -24.67 12.98
C LYS A 110 -1.24 -25.51 12.38
N TYR A 111 -0.80 -26.49 13.14
CA TYR A 111 0.28 -27.38 12.74
C TYR A 111 -0.28 -28.69 12.19
N PRO A 112 0.25 -29.21 11.07
CA PRO A 112 -0.14 -30.51 10.56
C PRO A 112 0.33 -31.63 11.49
N ASN A 113 1.52 -31.50 12.09
CA ASN A 113 2.12 -32.50 12.98
C ASN A 113 2.96 -31.84 14.10
N MET A 114 3.25 -32.59 15.17
CA MET A 114 4.05 -32.10 16.32
C MET A 114 5.47 -31.67 15.94
N LEU A 115 6.08 -32.29 14.92
CA LEU A 115 7.39 -31.87 14.40
C LEU A 115 7.37 -30.46 13.81
N TYR A 116 6.29 -30.09 13.10
CA TYR A 116 6.13 -28.74 12.56
C TYR A 116 5.97 -27.72 13.69
N LYS A 117 5.24 -28.07 14.76
CA LYS A 117 5.13 -27.21 15.95
C LYS A 117 6.48 -26.94 16.59
N LEU A 118 7.31 -27.97 16.73
CA LEU A 118 8.65 -27.82 17.29
C LEU A 118 9.55 -27.00 16.35
N GLY A 119 9.50 -27.27 15.04
CA GLY A 119 10.28 -26.55 14.03
C GLY A 119 9.94 -25.06 13.94
N VAL A 120 8.66 -24.69 13.94
CA VAL A 120 8.23 -23.28 13.90
C VAL A 120 8.64 -22.54 15.18
N ARG A 121 8.44 -23.15 16.36
CA ARG A 121 8.88 -22.55 17.63
C ARG A 121 10.39 -22.38 17.67
N PHE A 122 11.14 -23.39 17.23
CA PHE A 122 12.59 -23.32 17.17
C PHE A 122 13.06 -22.28 16.17
N GLY A 123 12.43 -22.19 14.99
CA GLY A 123 12.70 -21.18 13.99
C GLY A 123 12.49 -19.76 14.54
N LEU A 124 11.29 -19.48 15.07
CA LEU A 124 10.99 -18.19 15.70
C LEU A 124 12.01 -17.85 16.80
N PHE A 125 12.26 -18.79 17.71
CA PHE A 125 13.25 -18.62 18.78
C PHE A 125 14.66 -18.36 18.25
N PHE A 126 15.11 -19.11 17.25
CA PHE A 126 16.44 -18.97 16.67
C PHE A 126 16.62 -17.63 15.97
N TYR A 127 15.62 -17.21 15.20
CA TYR A 127 15.64 -15.91 14.51
C TYR A 127 15.59 -14.73 15.48
N GLN A 128 14.70 -14.76 16.46
CA GLN A 128 14.56 -13.69 17.46
C GLN A 128 15.75 -13.65 18.43
N ARG A 129 16.12 -14.79 19.01
CA ARG A 129 17.01 -14.84 20.18
C ARG A 129 18.48 -15.03 19.85
N ILE A 130 18.79 -15.58 18.67
CA ILE A 130 20.17 -15.87 18.27
C ILE A 130 20.59 -14.90 17.17
N LEU A 131 19.80 -14.81 16.10
CA LEU A 131 20.10 -13.91 14.99
C LEU A 131 19.71 -12.45 15.26
N HIS A 132 18.84 -12.17 16.24
CA HIS A 132 18.25 -10.84 16.47
C HIS A 132 17.65 -10.27 15.17
N LYS A 133 17.06 -11.15 14.36
CA LYS A 133 16.47 -10.79 13.06
C LYS A 133 15.02 -11.18 13.02
N ASP A 134 14.26 -10.37 12.29
CA ASP A 134 12.83 -10.56 12.20
C ASP A 134 12.42 -11.67 11.20
N PRO A 135 11.66 -12.67 11.66
CA PRO A 135 11.23 -13.75 10.79
C PRO A 135 10.16 -13.31 9.78
N LEU A 136 9.28 -12.35 10.10
CA LEU A 136 8.25 -11.89 9.17
C LEU A 136 8.87 -11.14 8.00
N GLY A 137 9.81 -10.23 8.28
CA GLY A 137 10.55 -9.50 7.24
C GLY A 137 11.24 -10.43 6.25
N MET A 138 11.92 -11.48 6.73
CA MET A 138 12.54 -12.49 5.87
C MET A 138 11.54 -13.32 5.08
N ILE A 139 10.39 -13.69 5.68
CA ILE A 139 9.36 -14.46 4.97
C ILE A 139 8.79 -13.61 3.84
N LEU A 140 8.41 -12.36 4.13
CA LEU A 140 7.89 -11.44 3.12
C LEU A 140 8.93 -11.17 2.02
N GLU A 141 10.22 -11.08 2.37
CA GLU A 141 11.29 -10.94 1.38
C GLU A 141 11.43 -12.16 0.48
N LYS A 142 11.37 -13.38 1.04
CA LYS A 142 11.38 -14.62 0.25
C LYS A 142 10.16 -14.78 -0.64
N LEU A 143 9.01 -14.25 -0.21
CA LEU A 143 7.79 -14.17 -1.03
C LEU A 143 7.86 -13.05 -2.07
N GLY A 144 8.95 -12.26 -2.06
CA GLY A 144 9.13 -11.12 -2.95
C GLY A 144 8.22 -9.96 -2.63
N VAL A 145 7.61 -9.90 -1.45
CA VAL A 145 6.71 -8.82 -1.08
C VAL A 145 7.51 -7.56 -0.70
N ILE A 146 8.58 -7.72 0.08
CA ILE A 146 9.43 -6.62 0.55
C ILE A 146 10.91 -6.90 0.27
N LYS A 147 11.77 -5.91 0.53
CA LYS A 147 13.23 -6.09 0.67
C LYS A 147 13.65 -5.63 2.06
N VAL A 148 14.52 -6.38 2.72
CA VAL A 148 15.04 -6.00 4.05
C VAL A 148 16.44 -5.42 3.88
N ILE A 149 16.63 -4.14 4.24
CA ILE A 149 17.93 -3.46 4.19
C ILE A 149 18.13 -2.71 5.49
N ASP A 150 19.21 -3.01 6.22
CA ASP A 150 19.55 -2.37 7.49
C ASP A 150 18.37 -2.30 8.48
N ASP A 151 17.66 -3.42 8.65
CA ASP A 151 16.46 -3.59 9.49
C ASP A 151 15.24 -2.74 9.10
N LEU A 152 15.30 -2.07 7.94
CA LEU A 152 14.16 -1.41 7.32
C LEU A 152 13.50 -2.31 6.28
N LEU A 153 12.17 -2.29 6.27
CA LEU A 153 11.32 -3.06 5.38
C LEU A 153 10.89 -2.17 4.21
N TYR A 154 11.51 -2.41 3.05
CA TYR A 154 11.21 -1.70 1.81
C TYR A 154 10.12 -2.44 1.03
N LEU A 155 8.90 -1.92 1.09
CA LEU A 155 7.78 -2.39 0.30
C LEU A 155 7.76 -1.65 -1.05
N ASP A 156 8.32 -2.30 -2.07
CA ASP A 156 8.31 -1.80 -3.44
C ASP A 156 7.05 -2.28 -4.17
N LEU A 157 6.09 -1.36 -4.25
CA LEU A 157 4.79 -1.59 -4.86
C LEU A 157 4.81 -1.52 -6.39
N ASN A 158 5.92 -1.10 -7.03
CA ASN A 158 6.00 -0.93 -8.49
C ASN A 158 5.61 -2.20 -9.25
N ARG A 159 5.93 -3.38 -8.70
CA ARG A 159 5.62 -4.67 -9.34
C ARG A 159 4.12 -4.95 -9.46
N TRP A 160 3.29 -4.29 -8.64
CA TRP A 160 1.84 -4.43 -8.63
C TRP A 160 1.14 -3.17 -9.16
N LEU A 161 1.45 -2.00 -8.60
CA LEU A 161 0.85 -0.72 -9.00
C LEU A 161 1.32 -0.26 -10.38
N GLY A 162 2.58 -0.53 -10.74
CA GLY A 162 3.16 -0.21 -12.05
C GLY A 162 2.52 -0.93 -13.23
N LYS A 163 1.76 -2.00 -12.99
CA LYS A 163 1.02 -2.73 -14.04
C LYS A 163 -0.33 -2.09 -14.34
N SER A 164 -0.85 -1.24 -13.47
CA SER A 164 -2.16 -0.60 -13.64
C SER A 164 -2.01 0.77 -14.27
N ARG A 165 -2.42 0.90 -15.54
CA ARG A 165 -2.36 2.16 -16.28
C ARG A 165 -3.14 3.29 -15.58
N SER A 166 -4.31 2.97 -15.03
CA SER A 166 -5.14 3.92 -14.28
C SER A 166 -4.45 4.44 -13.01
N VAL A 167 -3.76 3.55 -12.27
CA VAL A 167 -2.98 3.94 -11.09
C VAL A 167 -1.79 4.81 -11.50
N ILE A 168 -1.07 4.43 -12.54
CA ILE A 168 0.12 5.18 -13.02
C ILE A 168 -0.26 6.55 -13.60
N ASP A 169 -1.40 6.66 -14.29
CA ASP A 169 -1.91 7.94 -14.78
C ASP A 169 -2.36 8.86 -13.63
N THR A 170 -2.81 8.29 -12.51
CA THR A 170 -3.17 9.04 -11.28
C THR A 170 -1.91 9.47 -10.52
N LEU A 171 -0.94 8.57 -10.34
CA LEU A 171 0.37 8.86 -9.74
C LEU A 171 1.25 9.78 -10.61
N GLY A 172 0.92 9.96 -11.90
CA GLY A 172 1.51 10.99 -12.74
C GLY A 172 0.96 12.40 -12.51
N LYS A 173 -0.11 12.53 -11.72
CA LYS A 173 -0.76 13.80 -11.37
C LYS A 173 -0.66 14.13 -9.88
N VAL A 174 -0.40 13.11 -9.06
CA VAL A 174 -0.26 13.19 -7.62
C VAL A 174 1.12 12.66 -7.25
N HIS A 175 1.93 13.50 -6.62
CA HIS A 175 3.23 13.13 -6.10
C HIS A 175 3.18 13.11 -4.58
N VAL A 176 3.15 11.91 -4.01
CA VAL A 176 3.22 11.71 -2.57
C VAL A 176 4.67 11.70 -2.14
N ASN A 177 5.00 12.57 -1.19
CA ASN A 177 6.36 12.71 -0.66
C ASN A 177 6.47 12.21 0.78
N HIS A 178 5.36 12.19 1.52
CA HIS A 178 5.32 11.79 2.91
C HIS A 178 3.94 11.25 3.29
N ALA A 179 3.88 10.48 4.38
CA ALA A 179 2.63 10.09 5.00
C ALA A 179 2.83 9.90 6.50
N VAL A 180 1.76 10.13 7.26
CA VAL A 180 1.72 9.97 8.72
C VAL A 180 0.60 9.00 9.09
N LEU A 181 0.79 8.28 10.21
CA LEU A 181 -0.18 7.34 10.73
C LEU A 181 -1.00 8.00 11.83
N ARG A 182 -2.33 7.95 11.70
CA ARG A 182 -3.32 8.36 12.70
C ARG A 182 -4.20 7.15 13.00
N GLU A 183 -4.98 7.22 14.08
CA GLU A 183 -5.87 6.12 14.46
C GLU A 183 -6.83 5.79 13.30
N ALA A 184 -6.80 4.53 12.85
CA ALA A 184 -7.57 4.01 11.71
C ALA A 184 -7.35 4.71 10.36
N GLU A 185 -6.35 5.59 10.21
CA GLU A 185 -6.12 6.39 9.01
C GLU A 185 -4.63 6.55 8.66
N LEU A 186 -4.30 6.39 7.38
CA LEU A 186 -3.02 6.76 6.80
C LEU A 186 -3.19 8.09 6.09
N VAL A 187 -2.60 9.16 6.63
CA VAL A 187 -2.70 10.49 6.02
C VAL A 187 -1.55 10.71 5.07
N VAL A 188 -1.87 10.78 3.79
CA VAL A 188 -0.93 10.91 2.70
C VAL A 188 -0.76 12.36 2.32
N ILE A 189 0.48 12.85 2.28
CA ILE A 189 0.78 14.24 1.97
C ILE A 189 1.49 14.28 0.61
N GLY A 190 0.88 14.97 -0.34
CA GLY A 190 1.38 15.03 -1.70
C GLY A 190 1.01 16.30 -2.44
N ASN A 191 1.83 16.60 -3.45
CA ASN A 191 1.59 17.65 -4.40
C ASN A 191 0.63 17.16 -5.47
N VAL A 192 -0.33 18.01 -5.82
CA VAL A 192 -1.36 17.67 -6.81
C VAL A 192 -1.36 18.67 -7.93
N ASN A 193 -1.24 18.17 -9.15
CA ASN A 193 -1.49 18.95 -10.34
C ASN A 193 -3.01 19.06 -10.58
N LEU A 194 -3.64 20.05 -9.93
CA LEU A 194 -5.08 20.30 -10.01
C LEU A 194 -5.55 20.48 -11.47
N ALA A 195 -4.76 21.14 -12.32
CA ALA A 195 -5.10 21.32 -13.74
C ALA A 195 -5.25 19.98 -14.49
N ALA A 196 -4.41 18.98 -14.17
CA ALA A 196 -4.49 17.66 -14.76
C ALA A 196 -5.62 16.78 -14.19
N LEU A 197 -6.05 17.03 -12.95
CA LEU A 197 -7.24 16.39 -12.35
C LEU A 197 -8.53 17.00 -12.89
N PHE A 198 -8.63 18.33 -12.97
CA PHE A 198 -9.80 19.01 -13.53
C PHE A 198 -10.03 18.64 -14.99
N ARG A 199 -8.98 18.57 -15.82
CA ARG A 199 -9.12 18.12 -17.22
C ARG A 199 -9.66 16.69 -17.34
N LYS A 200 -9.32 15.79 -16.40
CA LYS A 200 -9.87 14.43 -16.39
C LYS A 200 -11.31 14.40 -15.89
N LEU A 201 -11.65 15.17 -14.87
CA LEU A 201 -13.05 15.30 -14.44
C LEU A 201 -13.92 15.87 -15.56
N SER A 202 -13.41 16.87 -16.31
CA SER A 202 -14.11 17.41 -17.48
C SER A 202 -14.19 16.41 -18.63
N GLN A 203 -13.16 15.60 -18.86
CA GLN A 203 -13.17 14.59 -19.93
C GLN A 203 -14.03 13.35 -19.57
N ASP A 204 -13.97 12.86 -18.33
CA ASP A 204 -14.85 11.81 -17.81
C ASP A 204 -16.30 12.32 -17.71
N GLN A 205 -16.50 13.63 -17.53
CA GLN A 205 -17.81 14.26 -17.66
C GLN A 205 -18.22 14.32 -19.14
N GLU A 206 -17.42 14.85 -20.06
CA GLU A 206 -17.76 14.87 -21.49
C GLU A 206 -18.07 13.46 -22.06
N GLU A 207 -17.26 12.43 -21.75
CA GLU A 207 -17.51 11.04 -22.17
C GLU A 207 -18.83 10.47 -21.62
N ASN A 208 -19.33 10.98 -20.50
CA ASN A 208 -20.59 10.53 -19.88
C ASN A 208 -21.81 11.36 -20.32
N TRP A 209 -21.61 12.49 -21.01
CA TRP A 209 -22.69 13.28 -21.63
C TRP A 209 -22.87 12.90 -23.11
N ASP A 210 -21.89 12.25 -23.73
CA ASP A 210 -21.94 11.76 -25.11
C ASP A 210 -22.73 10.43 -25.27
N GLU A 211 -23.12 9.74 -24.18
CA GLU A 211 -24.00 8.56 -24.23
C GLU A 211 -25.50 8.89 -24.05
N ASP A 212 -25.85 10.12 -23.68
CA ASP A 212 -27.24 10.59 -23.52
C ASP A 212 -27.57 11.70 -24.56
N GLU A 213 -27.15 11.55 -25.82
CA GLU A 213 -27.82 12.24 -26.93
C GLU A 213 -29.26 11.69 -27.03
N MET A 214 -30.16 12.33 -26.28
CA MET A 214 -31.60 12.19 -26.41
C MET A 214 -31.98 12.40 -27.88
N ASP A 215 -32.49 11.34 -28.51
CA ASP A 215 -33.21 11.40 -29.78
C ASP A 215 -34.51 12.20 -29.59
N ASP A 216 -34.38 13.52 -29.53
CA ASP A 216 -35.46 14.51 -29.36
C ASP A 216 -36.43 14.54 -30.57
N ASN A 217 -36.28 13.63 -31.55
CA ASN A 217 -37.10 13.58 -32.76
C ASN A 217 -38.00 12.33 -32.89
N ARG A 218 -38.11 11.49 -31.86
CA ARG A 218 -39.09 10.40 -31.85
C ARG A 218 -40.40 10.77 -31.15
N VAL A 219 -41.26 11.45 -31.90
CA VAL A 219 -42.69 11.58 -31.53
C VAL A 219 -43.34 10.20 -31.64
N THR A 220 -43.60 9.55 -30.50
CA THR A 220 -44.42 8.33 -30.46
C THR A 220 -45.91 8.67 -30.62
N PRO A 221 -46.65 8.07 -31.56
CA PRO A 221 -48.08 8.32 -31.70
C PRO A 221 -48.86 7.86 -30.47
N ILE A 222 -49.71 8.73 -29.93
CA ILE A 222 -50.65 8.40 -28.84
C ILE A 222 -51.69 7.41 -29.38
N LYS A 223 -51.71 6.18 -28.88
CA LYS A 223 -52.77 5.21 -29.16
C LYS A 223 -54.09 5.74 -28.59
N GLN A 224 -55.03 6.13 -29.47
CA GLN A 224 -56.41 6.38 -29.07
C GLN A 224 -57.07 5.07 -28.66
N LYS A 225 -57.80 5.12 -27.54
CA LYS A 225 -58.56 3.99 -26.99
C LYS A 225 -59.83 3.82 -27.82
N ASP A 226 -60.01 2.65 -28.44
CA ASP A 226 -61.23 2.35 -29.21
C ASP A 226 -62.47 2.42 -28.31
N PRO A 227 -63.56 3.08 -28.76
CA PRO A 227 -64.80 3.18 -28.00
C PRO A 227 -65.54 1.84 -28.02
N SER A 228 -65.94 1.40 -26.82
CA SER A 228 -66.90 0.31 -26.60
C SER A 228 -68.31 0.76 -26.94
#